data_AF-A0A3C1UZW2-F1
#
_entry.id   AF-A0A3C1UZW2-F1
#
_cell.length_a   1.000
_cell.length_b   1.000
_cell.length_c   1.000
_cell.angle_alpha   90.00
_cell.angle_beta   90.00
_cell.angle_gamma   90.00
#
_symmetry.space_group_name_H-M   'P 1'
#
loop_
_entity.id
_entity.type
_entity.pdbx_description
1 polymer ?
#
loop_
_entity_poly.entity_id
_entity_poly.type
_entity_poly.pdbx_seq_one_letter_code
_entity_poly.pdbx_strand_id
1 'polypeptide(L)'
;IPAHVVANKDELLFELVLKNLYILTTNIAGLAIHSSPLGGVAIESGANVNDLRNNHLQLMREVSIDILKLQTALTGKTFDDEALEQGMIEAFEGDLEHGCMGRSAPARLNRALQLAQEFNLKVSTLQKIKDNS
;
A
#
# COMPACT_ATOMS: atom_id res chain seq x y z
N ILE A 1 -5.36 10.77 3.77
CA ILE A 1 -6.53 10.82 2.83
C ILE A 1 -7.76 11.43 3.51
N PRO A 2 -8.35 12.50 2.96
CA PRO A 2 -9.57 13.12 3.48
C PRO A 2 -10.78 12.16 3.45
N ALA A 3 -11.72 12.35 4.36
CA ALA A 3 -12.98 11.63 4.40
C ALA A 3 -14.12 12.54 3.92
N HIS A 4 -15.08 11.96 3.20
CA HIS A 4 -16.29 12.65 2.75
C HIS A 4 -17.50 11.73 2.88
N VAL A 5 -18.69 12.31 2.83
CA VAL A 5 -19.96 11.57 2.87
C VAL A 5 -20.25 11.00 1.48
N VAL A 6 -20.51 9.71 1.41
CA VAL A 6 -20.88 8.98 0.19
C VAL A 6 -22.37 8.65 0.19
N ALA A 7 -22.96 8.52 -1.00
CA ALA A 7 -24.40 8.38 -1.17
C ALA A 7 -24.90 6.94 -0.93
N ASN A 8 -24.05 5.93 -1.14
CA ASN A 8 -24.46 4.53 -1.07
C ASN A 8 -23.34 3.58 -0.63
N LYS A 9 -23.70 2.29 -0.47
CA LYS A 9 -22.79 1.25 0.03
C LYS A 9 -21.68 0.88 -0.95
N ASP A 10 -21.92 0.99 -2.26
CA ASP A 10 -20.91 0.65 -3.27
C ASP A 10 -19.83 1.75 -3.32
N GLU A 11 -20.23 3.02 -3.25
CA GLU A 11 -19.31 4.15 -3.06
C GLU A 11 -18.53 4.04 -1.75
N LEU A 12 -19.20 3.66 -0.65
CA LEU A 12 -18.52 3.42 0.62
C LEU A 12 -17.48 2.31 0.52
N LEU A 13 -17.82 1.20 -0.16
CA LEU A 13 -16.91 0.10 -0.35
C LEU A 13 -15.69 0.53 -1.19
N PHE A 14 -15.91 1.25 -2.29
CA PHE A 14 -14.86 1.80 -3.11
C PHE A 14 -13.91 2.70 -2.30
N GLU A 15 -14.48 3.63 -1.52
CA GLU A 15 -13.70 4.53 -0.65
C GLU A 15 -12.87 3.78 0.41
N LEU A 16 -13.42 2.72 1.00
CA LEU A 16 -12.70 1.90 1.97
C LEU A 16 -11.57 1.11 1.32
N VAL A 17 -11.80 0.59 0.11
CA VAL A 17 -10.79 -0.13 -0.67
C VAL A 17 -9.68 0.80 -1.10
N LEU A 18 -10.00 1.99 -1.60
CA LEU A 18 -9.02 3.01 -1.97
C LEU A 18 -8.16 3.42 -0.77
N LYS A 19 -8.78 3.63 0.39
CA LYS A 19 -8.06 3.93 1.64
C LYS A 19 -7.13 2.80 2.07
N ASN A 20 -7.60 1.55 2.01
CA ASN A 20 -6.76 0.38 2.32
C ASN A 20 -5.60 0.25 1.32
N LEU A 21 -5.88 0.45 0.03
CA LEU A 21 -4.89 0.38 -1.04
C LEU A 21 -3.77 1.39 -0.80
N TYR A 22 -4.10 2.65 -0.52
CA TYR A 22 -3.13 3.68 -0.18
C TYR A 22 -2.31 3.34 1.07
N ILE A 23 -2.98 3.05 2.20
CA ILE A 23 -2.30 2.85 3.49
C ILE A 23 -1.37 1.63 3.42
N LEU A 24 -1.86 0.50 2.92
CA LEU A 24 -1.08 -0.72 2.88
C LEU A 24 0.07 -0.60 1.87
N THR A 25 -0.17 0.03 0.71
CA THR A 25 0.88 0.22 -0.30
C THR A 25 2.03 1.06 0.25
N THR A 26 1.73 2.24 0.79
CA THR A 26 2.74 3.15 1.35
C THR A 26 3.50 2.49 2.50
N ASN A 27 2.80 1.87 3.45
CA ASN A 27 3.41 1.22 4.61
C ASN A 27 4.32 0.06 4.26
N ILE A 28 3.87 -0.81 3.36
CA ILE A 28 4.64 -2.02 3.04
C ILE A 28 5.79 -1.68 2.10
N ALA A 29 5.59 -0.80 1.12
CA ALA A 29 6.68 -0.32 0.27
C ALA A 29 7.75 0.40 1.10
N GLY A 30 7.35 1.20 2.10
CA GLY A 30 8.26 1.84 3.03
C GLY A 30 9.20 0.84 3.73
N LEU A 31 8.71 -0.32 4.18
CA LEU A 31 9.55 -1.35 4.81
C LEU A 31 10.71 -1.78 3.91
N ALA A 32 10.45 -1.98 2.61
CA ALA A 32 11.44 -2.45 1.67
C ALA A 32 12.58 -1.43 1.44
N ILE A 33 12.27 -0.13 1.54
CA ILE A 33 13.26 0.95 1.39
C ILE A 33 14.20 0.98 2.61
N HIS A 34 13.68 0.69 3.80
CA HIS A 34 14.46 0.69 5.04
C HIS A 34 15.39 -0.51 5.22
N SER A 35 15.09 -1.65 4.61
CA SER A 35 15.85 -2.89 4.78
C SER A 35 17.10 -3.01 3.88
N SER A 36 17.49 -1.96 3.14
CA SER A 36 18.63 -2.02 2.21
C SER A 36 19.99 -2.08 2.95
N PRO A 37 20.92 -3.03 2.62
CA PRO A 37 22.13 -3.30 3.40
C PRO A 37 23.31 -2.33 3.15
N LEU A 38 23.14 -1.29 2.34
CA LEU A 38 24.22 -0.33 2.06
C LEU A 38 24.37 0.62 3.26
N GLY A 39 25.22 0.20 4.20
CA GLY A 39 25.52 0.89 5.44
C GLY A 39 26.04 2.32 5.27
N GLY A 40 25.49 3.21 6.10
CA GLY A 40 25.95 4.58 6.24
C GLY A 40 24.91 5.42 6.95
N VAL A 41 24.87 5.31 8.29
CA VAL A 41 23.96 6.03 9.21
C VAL A 41 22.49 5.66 8.98
N ALA A 42 21.78 5.29 10.04
CA ALA A 42 20.32 5.28 9.99
C ALA A 42 19.88 6.71 9.62
N ILE A 43 19.50 6.95 8.36
CA ILE A 43 18.88 8.23 8.02
C ILE A 43 17.58 8.23 8.81
N GLU A 44 17.46 9.17 9.73
CA GLU A 44 16.32 9.36 10.63
C GLU A 44 14.98 9.61 9.92
N SER A 45 14.88 9.53 8.59
CA SER A 45 13.63 9.74 7.84
C SER A 45 13.30 8.54 6.97
N GLY A 46 12.20 7.87 7.27
CA GLY A 46 11.63 6.97 6.29
C GLY A 46 11.18 7.69 5.03
N ALA A 47 11.26 6.99 3.89
CA ALA A 47 10.73 7.48 2.62
C ALA A 47 9.34 8.08 2.86
N ASN A 48 9.10 9.30 2.42
CA ASN A 48 7.76 9.86 2.42
C ASN A 48 7.06 9.49 1.10
N VAL A 49 5.77 9.83 0.99
CA VAL A 49 4.98 9.54 -0.21
C VAL A 49 5.62 10.14 -1.46
N ASN A 50 6.20 11.33 -1.35
CA ASN A 50 6.89 11.98 -2.46
C ASN A 50 8.10 11.16 -2.96
N ASP A 51 8.91 10.65 -2.04
CA ASP A 51 10.05 9.78 -2.36
C ASP A 51 9.58 8.46 -2.98
N LEU A 52 8.55 7.84 -2.40
CA LEU A 52 7.95 6.61 -2.94
C LEU A 52 7.44 6.81 -4.37
N ARG A 53 6.78 7.94 -4.66
CA ARG A 53 6.26 8.28 -5.99
C ARG A 53 7.36 8.53 -7.01
N ASN A 54 8.39 9.31 -6.65
CA ASN A 54 9.37 9.80 -7.62
C ASN A 54 10.58 8.89 -7.79
N ASN A 55 11.00 8.20 -6.73
CA ASN A 55 12.22 7.38 -6.72
C ASN A 55 11.94 5.87 -6.66
N HIS A 56 10.74 5.48 -6.22
CA HIS A 56 10.37 4.08 -6.01
C HIS A 56 9.03 3.70 -6.67
N LEU A 57 8.68 4.37 -7.77
CA LEU A 57 7.39 4.18 -8.47
C LEU A 57 7.10 2.71 -8.82
N GLN A 58 8.11 1.97 -9.26
CA GLN A 58 7.94 0.56 -9.60
C GLN A 58 7.58 -0.28 -8.37
N LEU A 59 8.30 -0.09 -7.25
CA LEU A 59 8.00 -0.79 -5.99
C LEU A 59 6.58 -0.46 -5.52
N MET A 60 6.19 0.82 -5.56
CA MET A 60 4.84 1.26 -5.21
C MET A 60 3.78 0.54 -6.04
N ARG A 61 3.96 0.48 -7.38
CA ARG A 61 3.05 -0.22 -8.29
C ARG A 61 2.98 -1.71 -8.00
N GLU A 62 4.12 -2.37 -7.84
CA GLU A 62 4.18 -3.81 -7.57
C GLU A 62 3.51 -4.18 -6.23
N VAL A 63 3.69 -3.39 -5.18
CA VAL A 63 3.00 -3.58 -3.90
C VAL A 63 1.50 -3.33 -4.07
N SER A 64 1.09 -2.25 -4.76
CA SER A 64 -0.33 -1.92 -4.95
C SER A 64 -1.10 -3.02 -5.69
N ILE A 65 -0.46 -3.69 -6.66
CA ILE A 65 -1.05 -4.82 -7.39
C ILE A 65 -1.37 -5.98 -6.44
N ASP A 66 -0.44 -6.33 -5.54
CA ASP A 66 -0.68 -7.40 -4.57
C ASP A 66 -1.75 -7.03 -3.53
N ILE A 67 -1.80 -5.77 -3.10
CA ILE A 67 -2.85 -5.27 -2.22
C ILE A 67 -4.22 -5.25 -2.92
N LEU A 68 -4.28 -4.86 -4.19
CA LEU A 68 -5.54 -4.87 -4.95
C LEU A 68 -6.10 -6.29 -5.09
N LYS A 69 -5.25 -7.30 -5.37
CA LYS A 69 -5.68 -8.71 -5.36
C LYS A 69 -6.32 -9.10 -4.02
N LEU A 70 -5.73 -8.66 -2.91
CA LEU A 70 -6.27 -8.92 -1.57
C LEU A 70 -7.61 -8.22 -1.35
N GLN A 71 -7.76 -6.96 -1.76
CA GLN A 71 -9.02 -6.23 -1.63
C GLN A 71 -10.13 -6.85 -2.50
N THR A 72 -9.80 -7.27 -3.72
CA THR A 72 -10.72 -8.00 -4.61
C THR A 72 -11.22 -9.30 -3.95
N ALA A 73 -10.32 -10.08 -3.36
CA ALA A 73 -10.70 -11.33 -2.69
C ALA A 73 -11.52 -11.11 -1.40
N LEU A 74 -11.15 -10.12 -0.59
CA LEU A 74 -11.85 -9.77 0.65
C LEU A 74 -13.28 -9.30 0.42
N THR A 75 -13.49 -8.57 -0.68
CA THR A 75 -14.78 -7.94 -0.97
C THR A 75 -15.65 -8.77 -1.91
N GLY A 76 -15.05 -9.72 -2.65
CA GLY A 76 -15.73 -10.44 -3.73
C GLY A 76 -16.16 -9.53 -4.89
N LYS A 77 -15.50 -8.37 -5.03
CA LYS A 77 -15.80 -7.35 -6.05
C LYS A 77 -14.59 -7.10 -6.93
N THR A 78 -14.86 -6.74 -8.17
CA THR A 78 -13.89 -6.10 -9.06
C THR A 78 -14.03 -4.60 -8.95
N PHE A 79 -12.94 -3.87 -9.15
CA PHE A 79 -12.90 -2.42 -9.10
C PHE A 79 -12.50 -1.88 -10.47
N ASP A 80 -12.92 -0.66 -10.75
CA ASP A 80 -12.49 0.06 -11.94
C ASP A 80 -11.02 0.49 -11.74
N ASP A 81 -10.13 -0.06 -12.58
CA ASP A 81 -8.70 0.17 -12.48
C ASP A 81 -8.33 1.64 -12.73
N GLU A 82 -9.01 2.33 -13.66
CA GLU A 82 -8.76 3.74 -13.95
C GLU A 82 -9.22 4.61 -12.78
N ALA A 83 -10.39 4.33 -12.22
CA ALA A 83 -10.90 5.07 -11.06
C ALA A 83 -10.01 4.87 -9.82
N LEU A 84 -9.51 3.65 -9.59
CA LEU A 84 -8.57 3.37 -8.51
C LEU A 84 -7.22 4.06 -8.72
N GLU A 85 -6.68 4.03 -9.94
CA GLU A 85 -5.43 4.72 -10.25
C GLU A 85 -5.56 6.23 -10.02
N GLN A 86 -6.62 6.85 -10.54
CA GLN A 86 -6.88 8.27 -10.35
C GLN A 86 -7.06 8.62 -8.86
N GLY A 87 -7.86 7.83 -8.13
CA GLY A 87 -8.04 8.03 -6.69
C GLY A 87 -6.74 7.87 -5.90
N MET A 88 -5.86 6.96 -6.31
CA MET A 88 -4.54 6.78 -5.70
C MET A 88 -3.63 7.97 -5.98
N ILE A 89 -3.63 8.52 -7.19
CA ILE A 89 -2.88 9.74 -7.55
C ILE A 89 -3.31 10.91 -6.67
N GLU A 90 -4.62 11.14 -6.54
CA GLU A 90 -5.16 12.21 -5.70
C GLU A 90 -4.81 12.02 -4.22
N ALA A 91 -4.89 10.78 -3.73
CA ALA A 91 -4.48 10.44 -2.36
C ALA A 91 -3.00 10.73 -2.10
N PHE A 92 -2.12 10.45 -3.07
CA PHE A 92 -0.69 10.76 -2.97
C PHE A 92 -0.41 12.26 -3.01
N GLU A 93 -1.03 12.98 -3.95
CA GLU A 93 -0.83 14.43 -4.11
C GLU A 93 -1.31 15.22 -2.89
N GLY A 94 -2.34 14.72 -2.19
CA GLY A 94 -2.82 15.31 -0.95
C GLY A 94 -1.98 15.01 0.30
N ASP A 95 -0.91 14.19 0.21
CA ASP A 95 -0.20 13.66 1.39
C ASP A 95 1.30 13.41 1.14
N LEU A 96 1.93 14.19 0.26
CA LEU A 96 3.31 14.00 -0.23
C LEU A 96 4.38 13.90 0.89
N GLU A 97 4.23 14.68 1.97
CA GLU A 97 5.19 14.71 3.09
C GLU A 97 4.95 13.57 4.10
N HIS A 98 3.94 12.74 3.90
CA HIS A 98 3.60 11.65 4.83
C HIS A 98 4.67 10.57 4.82
N GLY A 99 5.18 10.23 6.01
CA GLY A 99 6.11 9.11 6.17
C GLY A 99 5.48 7.79 5.74
N CYS A 100 6.12 7.07 4.82
CA CYS A 100 5.57 5.85 4.26
C CYS A 100 5.40 4.76 5.32
N MET A 101 6.27 4.67 6.33
CA MET A 101 6.13 3.67 7.39
C MET A 101 6.08 4.25 8.80
N GLY A 102 5.34 3.55 9.66
CA GLY A 102 5.36 3.73 11.10
C GLY A 102 5.44 2.37 11.80
N ARG A 103 5.39 2.36 13.14
CA ARG A 103 5.54 1.14 13.96
C ARG A 103 4.57 -0.01 13.59
N SER A 104 3.44 0.30 12.97
CA SER A 104 2.42 -0.67 12.56
C SER A 104 2.68 -1.31 11.19
N ALA A 105 3.63 -0.82 10.39
CA ALA A 105 3.88 -1.34 9.04
C ALA A 105 4.24 -2.84 9.01
N PRO A 106 5.11 -3.38 9.89
CA PRO A 106 5.40 -4.81 9.91
C PRO A 106 4.18 -5.68 10.22
N ALA A 107 3.32 -5.22 11.15
CA ALA A 107 2.09 -5.90 11.50
C ALA A 107 1.09 -5.92 10.33
N ARG A 108 1.00 -4.81 9.57
CA ARG A 108 0.19 -4.72 8.35
C ARG A 108 0.67 -5.68 7.27
N LEU A 109 1.98 -5.80 7.06
CA LEU A 109 2.55 -6.78 6.14
C LEU A 109 2.19 -8.22 6.57
N ASN A 110 2.42 -8.56 7.83
CA ASN A 110 2.10 -9.91 8.33
C ASN A 110 0.61 -10.24 8.16
N ARG A 111 -0.29 -9.29 8.44
CA ARG A 111 -1.74 -9.49 8.24
C ARG A 111 -2.10 -9.65 6.77
N ALA A 112 -1.51 -8.87 5.87
CA ALA A 112 -1.73 -8.99 4.43
C ALA A 112 -1.29 -10.37 3.91
N LEU A 113 -0.15 -10.88 4.38
CA LEU A 113 0.34 -12.23 4.03
C LEU A 113 -0.56 -13.33 4.58
N GLN A 114 -1.04 -13.20 5.82
CA GLN A 114 -1.98 -14.15 6.40
C GLN A 114 -3.27 -14.21 5.57
N LEU A 115 -3.82 -13.05 5.19
CA LEU A 115 -4.98 -12.99 4.30
C LEU A 115 -4.69 -13.62 2.94
N ALA A 116 -3.53 -13.35 2.34
CA ALA A 116 -3.15 -13.97 1.08
C ALA A 116 -3.14 -15.50 1.19
N GLN A 117 -2.64 -16.05 2.30
CA GLN A 117 -2.67 -17.48 2.56
C GLN A 117 -4.10 -18.00 2.72
N GLU A 118 -4.96 -17.32 3.49
CA GLU A 118 -6.37 -17.68 3.69
C GLU A 118 -7.14 -17.75 2.34
N PHE A 119 -6.84 -16.84 1.42
CA PHE A 119 -7.46 -16.78 0.09
C PHE A 119 -6.68 -17.50 -1.02
N ASN A 120 -5.59 -18.20 -0.71
CA ASN A 120 -4.69 -18.85 -1.67
C ASN A 120 -4.19 -17.92 -2.80
N LEU A 121 -3.89 -16.66 -2.46
CA LEU A 121 -3.44 -15.64 -3.41
C LEU A 121 -1.92 -15.60 -3.51
N LYS A 122 -1.43 -15.44 -4.74
CA LYS A 122 -0.01 -15.16 -5.00
C LYS A 122 0.27 -13.65 -4.88
N VAL A 123 0.89 -13.27 -3.76
CA VAL A 123 1.36 -11.90 -3.45
C VAL A 123 2.89 -11.84 -3.44
N SER A 124 3.49 -11.93 -4.63
CA SER A 124 4.94 -12.16 -4.78
C SER A 124 5.79 -11.02 -4.24
N THR A 125 5.33 -9.78 -4.36
CA THR A 125 6.07 -8.61 -3.89
C THR A 125 6.00 -8.51 -2.38
N LEU A 126 4.84 -8.73 -1.77
CA LEU A 126 4.70 -8.73 -0.31
C LEU A 126 5.58 -9.83 0.33
N GLN A 127 5.63 -11.02 -0.28
CA GLN A 127 6.49 -12.11 0.22
C GLN A 127 7.97 -11.75 0.13
N LYS A 128 8.43 -11.20 -1.00
CA LYS A 128 9.82 -10.73 -1.15
C LYS A 128 10.20 -9.69 -0.10
N ILE A 129 9.30 -8.74 0.19
CA ILE A 129 9.55 -7.73 1.22
C ILE A 129 9.68 -8.38 2.59
N LYS A 130 8.84 -9.37 2.90
CA LYS A 130 8.92 -10.12 4.15
C LYS A 130 10.22 -10.92 4.30
N ASP A 131 10.68 -11.55 3.22
CA ASP A 131 11.89 -12.38 3.23
C ASP A 131 13.18 -11.53 3.36
N ASN A 132 13.11 -10.26 2.96
CA ASN A 132 14.24 -9.31 2.99
C ASN A 132 14.19 -8.33 4.18
N SER A 133 13.22 -8.45 5.11
CA SER A 133 13.06 -7.57 6.28
C SER A 133 13.49 -8.21 7.59
#